data_AF-A0A921B875-F1
#
_entry.id   AF-A0A921B875-F1
#
_cell.length_a   1.000
_cell.length_b   1.000
_cell.length_c   1.000
_cell.angle_alpha   90.00
_cell.angle_beta   90.00
_cell.angle_gamma   90.00
#
_symmetry.space_group_name_H-M   'P 1'
#
loop_
_entity.id
_entity.type
_entity.pdbx_description
1 polymer ?
#
loop_
_entity_poly.entity_id
_entity_poly.type
_entity_poly.pdbx_seq_one_letter_code
_entity_poly.pdbx_strand_id
1 'polypeptide(L)'
;MPRYPMTKEGESSLREELQKLKSVDRNNVVKAIAEAREHGDLKENAEYHAAKEQQGLIESRIRDIESKLANSQIIDVSDIEPTGKVIFGTTVEIQGLER
;
A
#
# COMPACT_ATOMS: atom_id res chain seq x y z
N MET A 1 6.95 10.61 17.90
CA MET A 1 6.36 10.04 16.67
C MET A 1 6.50 8.53 16.73
N PRO A 2 5.46 7.75 16.43
CA PRO A 2 5.57 6.30 16.32
C PRO A 2 6.51 5.96 15.14
N ARG A 3 7.59 5.20 15.40
CA ARG A 3 8.46 4.70 14.35
C ARG A 3 7.89 3.38 13.84
N TYR A 4 7.71 3.25 12.53
CA TYR A 4 7.27 2.01 11.90
C TYR A 4 8.48 1.22 11.41
N PRO A 5 8.95 0.19 12.14
CA PRO A 5 10.02 -0.67 11.65
C PRO A 5 9.58 -1.34 10.34
N MET A 6 10.45 -1.30 9.34
CA MET A 6 10.17 -1.78 7.98
C MET A 6 11.44 -2.38 7.39
N THR A 7 11.33 -3.48 6.66
CA THR A 7 12.47 -4.05 5.93
C THR A 7 12.75 -3.23 4.66
N LYS A 8 13.98 -3.30 4.13
CA LYS A 8 14.32 -2.67 2.83
C LYS A 8 13.40 -3.15 1.70
N GLU A 9 13.09 -4.45 1.67
CA GLU A 9 12.17 -5.04 0.69
C GLU A 9 10.74 -4.48 0.82
N GLY A 10 10.24 -4.36 2.06
CA GLY A 10 8.92 -3.78 2.31
C GLY A 10 8.85 -2.31 1.89
N GLU A 11 9.94 -1.55 2.08
CA GLU A 11 10.03 -0.17 1.59
C GLU A 11 9.96 -0.11 0.06
N SER A 12 10.77 -0.91 -0.64
CA SER A 12 10.77 -0.96 -2.12
C SER A 12 9.37 -1.28 -2.64
N SER A 13 8.74 -2.32 -2.08
CA SER A 13 7.40 -2.76 -2.46
C SER A 13 6.37 -1.64 -2.31
N LEU A 14 6.40 -0.90 -1.19
CA LEU A 14 5.50 0.24 -0.96
C LEU A 14 5.78 1.41 -1.91
N ARG A 15 7.04 1.67 -2.26
CA ARG A 15 7.41 2.71 -3.23
C ARG A 15 6.92 2.37 -4.63
N GLU A 16 7.07 1.11 -5.06
CA GLU A 16 6.58 0.62 -6.34
C GLU A 16 5.05 0.68 -6.41
N GLU A 17 4.36 0.25 -5.36
CA GLU A 17 2.90 0.36 -5.26
C GLU A 17 2.46 1.83 -5.33
N LEU A 18 3.10 2.72 -4.55
CA LEU A 18 2.80 4.15 -4.55
C LEU A 18 3.01 4.78 -5.93
N GLN A 19 4.07 4.39 -6.64
CA GLN A 19 4.34 4.86 -7.99
C GLN A 19 3.21 4.46 -8.93
N LYS A 20 2.84 3.18 -8.95
CA LYS A 20 1.75 2.67 -9.79
C LYS A 20 0.43 3.39 -9.50
N LEU A 21 0.07 3.54 -8.22
CA LEU A 21 -1.14 4.23 -7.80
C LEU A 21 -1.19 5.67 -8.31
N LYS A 22 -0.08 6.40 -8.22
CA LYS A 22 0.01 7.81 -8.65
C LYS A 22 0.08 7.99 -10.16
N SER A 23 0.83 7.15 -10.87
CA SER A 23 1.11 7.35 -12.30
C SER A 23 0.08 6.67 -13.21
N VAL A 24 -0.51 5.56 -12.77
CA VAL A 24 -1.44 4.77 -13.58
C VAL A 24 -2.85 4.86 -13.02
N ASP A 25 -3.07 4.35 -11.81
CA ASP A 25 -4.42 4.08 -11.32
C ASP A 25 -5.21 5.37 -11.05
N ARG A 26 -4.57 6.39 -10.45
CA ARG A 26 -5.15 7.72 -10.26
C ARG A 26 -5.55 8.38 -11.58
N ASN A 27 -4.74 8.26 -12.62
CA ASN A 27 -5.04 8.83 -13.93
C ASN A 27 -6.20 8.08 -14.61
N ASN A 28 -6.23 6.75 -14.49
CA ASN A 28 -7.28 5.92 -15.05
C ASN A 28 -8.64 6.21 -14.40
N VAL A 29 -8.69 6.33 -13.07
CA VAL A 29 -9.96 6.61 -12.39
C VAL A 29 -10.49 8.01 -12.70
N VAL A 30 -9.61 9.01 -12.87
CA VAL A 30 -10.04 10.36 -13.29
C VAL A 30 -10.63 10.32 -14.71
N LYS A 31 -10.03 9.55 -15.63
CA LYS A 31 -10.60 9.36 -16.98
C LYS A 31 -11.95 8.66 -16.92
N ALA A 32 -12.08 7.58 -16.15
CA ALA A 32 -13.35 6.87 -15.98
C ALA A 32 -14.46 7.78 -15.41
N ILE A 33 -14.14 8.64 -14.44
CA ILE A 33 -15.08 9.65 -13.91
C ILE A 33 -15.48 10.66 -15.00
N ALA A 34 -14.52 11.09 -15.83
CA ALA A 34 -14.78 12.04 -16.91
C ALA A 34 -15.69 11.42 -17.98
N GLU A 35 -15.40 10.19 -18.42
CA GLU A 35 -16.22 9.44 -19.37
C GLU A 35 -17.63 9.22 -18.82
N ALA A 36 -17.76 8.77 -17.57
CA ALA A 36 -19.07 8.58 -16.93
C ALA A 36 -19.89 9.90 -16.84
N ARG A 37 -19.23 11.07 -16.76
CA ARG A 37 -19.90 12.38 -16.76
C ARG A 37 -20.48 12.77 -18.11
N GLU A 38 -19.92 12.31 -19.21
CA GLU A 38 -20.41 12.62 -20.56
C GLU A 38 -21.77 11.97 -20.84
N HIS A 39 -22.12 10.90 -20.10
CA HIS A 39 -23.41 10.21 -20.20
C HIS A 39 -24.60 10.95 -19.54
N GLY A 40 -24.36 12.13 -18.92
CA GLY A 40 -25.39 13.12 -18.59
C GLY A 40 -26.21 12.86 -17.31
N ASP A 41 -26.72 11.64 -17.09
CA ASP A 41 -27.48 11.32 -15.88
C ASP A 41 -26.59 10.79 -14.76
N LEU A 42 -26.00 11.69 -13.99
CA LEU A 42 -25.09 11.35 -12.90
C LEU A 42 -25.79 10.75 -11.66
N LYS A 43 -27.11 10.90 -11.55
CA LYS A 43 -27.82 10.52 -10.33
C LYS A 43 -28.03 9.00 -10.30
N GLU A 44 -28.30 8.41 -11.45
CA GLU A 44 -28.51 6.95 -11.61
C GLU A 44 -27.32 6.21 -12.24
N ASN A 45 -26.30 6.92 -12.74
CA ASN A 45 -25.13 6.31 -13.36
C ASN A 45 -24.27 5.53 -12.33
N ALA A 46 -24.38 4.21 -12.39
CA ALA A 46 -23.67 3.28 -11.50
C ALA A 46 -22.15 3.33 -11.72
N GLU A 47 -21.71 3.48 -12.97
CA GLU A 47 -20.30 3.60 -13.34
C GLU A 47 -19.66 4.85 -12.72
N TYR A 48 -20.38 5.97 -12.65
CA TYR A 48 -19.92 7.20 -12.01
C TYR A 48 -19.71 7.00 -10.50
N HIS A 49 -20.70 6.41 -9.82
CA HIS A 49 -20.61 6.15 -8.38
C HIS A 49 -19.46 5.18 -8.07
N ALA A 50 -19.34 4.10 -8.84
CA ALA A 50 -18.26 3.13 -8.72
C ALA A 50 -16.89 3.80 -8.94
N ALA A 51 -16.74 4.62 -9.98
CA ALA A 51 -15.48 5.32 -10.25
C ALA A 51 -15.14 6.33 -9.13
N LYS A 52 -16.14 7.02 -8.56
CA LYS A 52 -15.93 7.91 -7.40
C LYS A 52 -15.51 7.16 -6.14
N GLU A 53 -16.08 5.97 -5.88
CA GLU A 53 -15.66 5.13 -4.78
C GLU A 53 -14.23 4.63 -4.97
N GLN A 54 -13.90 4.11 -6.15
CA GLN A 54 -12.54 3.67 -6.49
C GLN A 54 -11.52 4.81 -6.32
N GLN A 55 -11.87 6.04 -6.72
CA GLN A 55 -11.02 7.20 -6.48
C GLN A 55 -10.77 7.39 -4.98
N GLY A 56 -11.80 7.28 -4.15
CA GLY A 56 -11.67 7.37 -2.69
C GLY A 56 -10.73 6.33 -2.11
N LEU A 57 -10.83 5.08 -2.57
CA LEU A 57 -9.96 3.98 -2.15
C LEU A 57 -8.50 4.22 -2.55
N ILE A 58 -8.25 4.64 -3.80
CA ILE A 58 -6.92 4.99 -4.30
C ILE A 58 -6.30 6.11 -3.47
N GLU A 59 -7.03 7.20 -3.22
CA GLU A 59 -6.54 8.33 -2.43
C GLU A 59 -6.32 7.97 -0.95
N SER A 60 -7.14 7.08 -0.39
CA SER A 60 -6.92 6.54 0.95
C SER A 60 -5.65 5.71 1.01
N ARG A 61 -5.43 4.83 0.03
CA ARG A 61 -4.24 3.97 -0.04
C ARG A 61 -2.96 4.78 -0.23
N ILE A 62 -2.98 5.79 -1.10
CA ILE A 62 -1.84 6.69 -1.30
C ILE A 62 -1.44 7.37 0.01
N ARG A 63 -2.41 7.94 0.75
CA ARG A 63 -2.13 8.61 2.03
C ARG A 63 -1.61 7.65 3.09
N ASP A 64 -2.15 6.44 3.16
CA ASP A 64 -1.67 5.40 4.09
C ASP A 64 -0.20 5.03 3.80
N ILE A 65 0.14 4.78 2.53
CA ILE A 65 1.51 4.44 2.13
C ILE A 65 2.46 5.61 2.39
N GLU A 66 2.09 6.84 2.02
CA GLU A 66 2.90 8.04 2.27
C GLU A 66 3.17 8.25 3.75
N SER A 67 2.15 8.07 4.59
CA SER A 67 2.28 8.17 6.05
C SER A 67 3.23 7.09 6.60
N LYS A 68 3.12 5.85 6.13
CA LYS A 68 4.00 4.74 6.51
C LYS A 68 5.44 4.99 6.11
N LEU A 69 5.69 5.41 4.87
CA LEU A 69 7.02 5.72 4.35
C LEU A 69 7.64 6.94 5.05
N ALA A 70 6.84 7.95 5.40
CA ALA A 70 7.34 9.14 6.11
C ALA A 70 7.76 8.86 7.56
N ASN A 71 7.16 7.85 8.20
CA ASN A 71 7.43 7.48 9.59
C ASN A 71 8.20 6.14 9.71
N SER A 72 8.72 5.60 8.60
CA SER A 72 9.39 4.30 8.62
C SER A 72 10.81 4.41 9.18
N GLN A 73 11.21 3.37 9.90
CA GLN A 73 12.61 3.10 10.23
C GLN A 73 13.02 1.86 9.46
N ILE A 74 13.85 2.06 8.43
CA ILE A 74 14.33 0.97 7.59
C ILE A 74 15.36 0.15 8.36
N ILE A 75 15.10 -1.15 8.46
CA ILE A 75 15.94 -2.14 9.12
C ILE A 75 16.44 -3.09 8.04
N ASP A 76 17.75 -3.16 7.90
CA ASP A 76 18.38 -4.23 7.14
C ASP A 76 18.52 -5.46 8.05
N VAL A 77 17.83 -6.53 7.69
CA VAL A 77 17.85 -7.78 8.45
C VAL A 77 19.14 -8.57 8.23
N SER A 78 19.87 -8.30 7.14
CA SER A 78 21.14 -8.96 6.83
C SER A 78 22.28 -8.51 7.74
N ASP A 79 22.17 -7.32 8.33
CA ASP A 79 23.14 -6.76 9.27
C ASP A 79 22.92 -7.24 10.73
N ILE A 80 21.89 -8.04 10.98
CA ILE A 80 21.51 -8.49 12.33
C ILE A 80 22.15 -9.85 12.61
N GLU A 81 23.04 -9.88 13.61
CA GLU A 81 23.67 -11.13 14.03
C GLU A 81 22.65 -12.15 14.59
N PRO A 82 22.77 -13.44 14.23
CA PRO A 82 21.92 -14.50 14.79
C PRO A 82 22.26 -14.73 16.27
N THR A 83 21.49 -14.08 17.16
CA THR A 83 21.70 -14.19 18.62
C THR A 83 20.81 -15.23 19.30
N GLY A 84 19.99 -15.96 18.54
CA GLY A 84 18.95 -16.85 19.07
C GLY A 84 17.71 -16.13 19.64
N LYS A 85 17.70 -14.78 19.60
CA LYS A 85 16.52 -13.97 19.93
C LYS A 85 15.68 -13.72 18.68
N VAL A 86 14.37 -13.85 18.80
CA VAL A 86 13.42 -13.49 17.74
C VAL A 86 13.14 -11.99 17.83
N ILE A 87 13.57 -11.23 16.82
CA ILE A 87 13.34 -9.78 16.72
C ILE A 87 12.71 -9.43 15.38
N PHE A 88 12.41 -8.14 15.17
CA PHE A 88 11.79 -7.69 13.91
C PHE A 88 12.65 -8.10 12.70
N GLY A 89 12.00 -8.74 11.72
CA GLY A 89 12.65 -9.19 10.49
C GLY A 89 13.41 -10.52 10.59
N THR A 90 13.40 -11.19 11.74
CA THR A 90 13.95 -12.55 11.88
C THR A 90 13.04 -13.57 11.19
N THR A 91 13.59 -14.35 10.25
CA THR A 91 12.95 -15.56 9.72
C THR A 91 13.14 -16.71 10.70
N VAL A 92 12.07 -17.40 11.07
CA VAL A 92 12.10 -18.55 11.98
C VAL A 92 11.48 -19.78 11.32
N GLU A 93 12.04 -20.95 11.60
CA GLU A 93 11.46 -22.24 11.25
C GLU A 93 10.76 -22.80 12.49
N ILE A 94 9.48 -23.14 12.36
CA ILE A 94 8.69 -23.72 13.45
C ILE A 94 8.55 -25.21 13.19
N GLN A 95 9.10 -26.03 14.10
CA GLN A 95 8.90 -27.47 14.06
C GLN A 95 7.63 -27.84 14.85
N GLY A 96 6.70 -28.53 14.20
CA GLY A 96 5.53 -29.09 14.89
C GLY A 96 5.94 -30.19 15.85
N LEU A 97 5.48 -30.13 17.10
CA LEU A 97 5.59 -31.24 18.04
C LEU A 97 4.43 -32.19 17.77
N GLU A 98 4.70 -33.31 17.11
CA GLU A 98 3.75 -34.43 17.07
C GLU A 98 3.60 -34.98 18.50
N ARG A 99 2.35 -35.20 18.93
CA ARG A 99 2.01 -35.72 20.26
C ARG A 99 2.01 -37.24 20.30
#